data_AF-A0A7J7VEX0-F1
#
_entry.id   AF-A0A7J7VEX0-F1
#
_cell.length_a   1.000
_cell.length_b   1.000
_cell.length_c   1.000
_cell.angle_alpha   90.00
_cell.angle_beta   90.00
_cell.angle_gamma   90.00
#
_symmetry.space_group_name_H-M   'P 1'
#
loop_
_entity.id
_entity.type
_entity.pdbx_description
1 polymer ?
#
loop_
_entity_poly.entity_id
_entity_poly.type
_entity_poly.pdbx_seq_one_letter_code
_entity_poly.pdbx_strand_id
1 'polypeptide(L)'
;MAKTAMAYKEKMKELSMLSLICSCFYPEPRNINTYTYDDMEVKQINKRASGQVLKQLAEKREHEREVLQKALEENNNFSKMAEEKLILKMEQIKENREANLAAIIERLQEKERHAAEVRRNKELQVELSG
;
A
#
# COMPACT_ATOMS: atom_id res chain seq x y z
N MET A 1 53.16 -70.20 -26.45
CA MET A 1 51.94 -69.34 -26.42
C MET A 1 52.01 -68.15 -25.46
N ALA A 2 52.96 -68.07 -24.51
CA ALA A 2 53.08 -66.90 -23.63
C ALA A 2 53.62 -65.64 -24.35
N LYS A 3 54.57 -65.79 -25.28
CA LYS A 3 55.20 -64.64 -25.98
C LYS A 3 54.25 -63.92 -26.94
N THR A 4 53.33 -64.64 -27.58
CA THR A 4 52.30 -64.07 -28.47
C THR A 4 51.21 -63.35 -27.70
N ALA A 5 50.81 -63.85 -26.51
CA ALA A 5 49.86 -63.18 -25.64
C ALA A 5 50.41 -61.87 -25.05
N MET A 6 51.71 -61.83 -24.72
CA MET A 6 52.37 -60.60 -24.28
C MET A 6 52.52 -59.58 -25.41
N ALA A 7 52.93 -60.02 -26.61
CA ALA A 7 53.03 -59.14 -27.78
C ALA A 7 51.67 -58.56 -28.21
N TYR A 8 50.58 -59.34 -28.12
CA TYR A 8 49.21 -58.88 -28.37
C TYR A 8 48.74 -57.89 -27.30
N LYS A 9 49.06 -58.13 -26.01
CA LYS A 9 48.75 -57.22 -24.89
C LYS A 9 49.50 -55.89 -25.01
N GLU A 10 50.73 -55.88 -25.50
CA GLU A 10 51.47 -54.65 -25.77
C GLU A 10 50.90 -53.91 -26.99
N LYS A 11 50.58 -54.61 -28.09
CA LYS A 11 49.95 -53.99 -29.26
C LYS A 11 48.56 -53.43 -29.00
N MET A 12 47.79 -54.06 -28.10
CA MET A 12 46.46 -53.58 -27.66
C MET A 12 46.52 -52.31 -26.79
N LYS A 13 47.68 -51.99 -26.18
CA LYS A 13 47.88 -50.73 -25.44
C LYS A 13 48.22 -49.55 -26.35
N GLU A 14 48.78 -49.82 -27.54
CA GLU A 14 49.17 -48.77 -28.50
C GLU A 14 48.04 -48.36 -29.45
N LEU A 15 46.97 -49.15 -29.59
CA LEU A 15 45.82 -48.77 -30.43
C LEU A 15 44.87 -47.80 -29.69
N SER A 16 45.24 -46.52 -29.73
CA SER A 16 44.36 -45.39 -30.09
C SER A 16 43.12 -45.04 -29.23
N MET A 17 42.72 -45.81 -28.22
CA MET A 17 41.50 -45.53 -27.43
C MET A 17 41.78 -44.98 -26.02
N LEU A 18 42.96 -45.22 -25.46
CA LEU A 18 43.39 -44.67 -24.17
C LEU A 18 43.76 -43.18 -24.24
N SER A 19 44.09 -42.66 -25.43
CA SER A 19 44.35 -41.23 -25.64
C SER A 19 43.07 -40.40 -25.75
N LEU A 20 41.98 -40.99 -26.26
CA LEU A 20 40.68 -40.30 -26.37
C LEU A 20 39.82 -40.45 -25.11
N ILE A 21 39.94 -41.56 -24.41
CA ILE A 21 39.15 -41.86 -23.21
C ILE A 21 40.11 -41.95 -22.05
N CYS A 22 40.44 -40.82 -21.42
CA CYS A 22 40.77 -40.71 -19.98
C CYS A 22 41.46 -39.38 -19.62
N SER A 23 40.75 -38.26 -19.65
CA SER A 23 40.97 -37.22 -18.62
C SER A 23 40.13 -37.49 -17.37
N CYS A 24 39.16 -38.41 -17.45
CA CYS A 24 38.16 -38.68 -16.41
C CYS A 24 38.42 -39.97 -15.61
N PHE A 25 39.37 -40.82 -16.01
CA PHE A 25 39.70 -42.08 -15.30
C PHE A 25 41.11 -42.06 -14.66
N TYR A 26 41.91 -41.03 -14.94
CA TYR A 26 43.21 -40.70 -14.36
C TYR A 26 43.23 -39.17 -14.35
N PRO A 27 42.76 -38.53 -13.27
CA PRO A 27 43.06 -37.13 -13.06
C PRO A 27 44.56 -37.05 -12.79
N GLU A 28 45.36 -36.85 -13.84
CA GLU A 28 46.63 -36.15 -13.66
C GLU A 28 46.29 -34.86 -12.92
N PRO A 29 46.94 -34.55 -11.78
CA PRO A 29 46.86 -33.24 -11.20
C PRO A 29 47.55 -32.30 -12.19
N ARG A 30 46.81 -31.87 -13.22
CA ARG A 30 47.23 -30.75 -14.05
C ARG A 30 47.48 -29.63 -13.06
N ASN A 31 48.68 -29.12 -13.09
CA ASN A 31 49.11 -28.04 -12.24
C ASN A 31 48.29 -26.80 -12.64
N ILE A 32 47.15 -26.58 -11.95
CA ILE A 32 46.26 -25.42 -12.12
C ILE A 32 46.90 -24.18 -11.45
N ASN A 33 48.23 -24.11 -11.29
CA ASN A 33 48.90 -22.95 -10.69
C ASN A 33 49.31 -21.90 -11.73
N THR A 34 48.76 -21.92 -12.95
CA THR A 34 49.08 -20.91 -13.98
C THR A 34 48.00 -19.85 -14.19
N TYR A 35 46.86 -19.94 -13.49
CA TYR A 35 46.07 -18.75 -13.20
C TYR A 35 46.40 -18.36 -11.77
N THR A 36 47.18 -17.31 -11.63
CA THR A 36 47.57 -16.69 -10.37
C THR A 36 46.31 -16.21 -9.64
N TYR A 37 45.70 -17.10 -8.86
CA TYR A 37 44.73 -16.76 -7.81
C TYR A 37 45.41 -16.00 -6.65
N ASP A 38 46.74 -16.01 -6.60
CA ASP A 38 47.55 -15.44 -5.54
C ASP A 38 47.43 -13.91 -5.39
N ASP A 39 46.86 -13.22 -6.39
CA ASP A 39 46.68 -11.76 -6.38
C ASP A 39 45.22 -11.31 -6.12
N MET A 40 44.32 -12.24 -5.78
CA MET A 40 42.97 -11.88 -5.34
C MET A 40 42.93 -11.62 -3.83
N GLU A 41 43.04 -10.36 -3.43
CA GLU A 41 42.74 -9.94 -2.07
C GLU A 41 41.23 -10.10 -1.76
N VAL A 42 40.89 -11.07 -0.91
CA VAL A 42 39.57 -11.11 -0.26
C VAL A 42 39.51 -9.99 0.78
N LYS A 43 39.05 -8.80 0.38
CA LYS A 43 38.75 -7.71 1.31
C LYS A 43 37.66 -8.17 2.28
N GLN A 44 37.99 -8.26 3.58
CA GLN A 44 36.98 -8.52 4.60
C GLN A 44 35.94 -7.39 4.56
N ILE A 45 34.70 -7.74 4.19
CA ILE A 45 33.56 -6.84 4.39
C ILE A 45 33.46 -6.62 5.90
N ASN A 46 33.65 -5.38 6.35
CA ASN A 46 33.37 -5.01 7.73
C ASN A 46 31.85 -5.12 7.96
N LYS A 47 31.39 -6.33 8.31
CA LYS A 47 29.97 -6.69 8.47
C LYS A 47 29.26 -5.79 9.47
N ARG A 48 29.99 -5.24 10.44
CA ARG A 48 29.47 -4.26 11.41
C ARG A 48 29.19 -2.90 10.76
N ALA A 49 30.12 -2.38 9.96
CA ALA A 49 29.93 -1.12 9.24
C ALA A 49 28.85 -1.26 8.16
N SER A 50 28.85 -2.36 7.39
CA SER A 50 27.81 -2.65 6.38
C SER A 50 26.42 -2.81 7.02
N GLY A 51 26.31 -3.53 8.14
CA GLY A 51 25.06 -3.67 8.89
C GLY A 51 24.53 -2.35 9.47
N GLN A 52 25.41 -1.47 9.96
CA GLN A 52 25.02 -0.14 10.44
C GLN A 52 24.47 0.74 9.32
N VAL A 53 25.11 0.72 8.14
CA VAL A 53 24.61 1.47 6.96
C VAL A 53 23.26 0.93 6.50
N LEU A 54 23.09 -0.39 6.44
CA LEU A 54 21.80 -1.01 6.07
C LEU A 54 20.69 -0.66 7.06
N LYS A 55 20.98 -0.60 8.37
CA LYS A 55 20.01 -0.17 9.39
C LYS A 55 19.58 1.28 9.16
N GLN A 56 20.52 2.19 8.94
CA GLN A 56 20.19 3.60 8.66
C GLN A 56 19.38 3.77 7.38
N LEU A 57 19.67 2.96 6.35
CA LEU A 57 18.89 2.96 5.10
C LEU A 57 17.47 2.44 5.32
N ALA A 58 17.29 1.42 6.17
CA ALA A 58 15.97 0.90 6.53
C ALA A 58 15.15 1.93 7.32
N GLU A 59 15.76 2.61 8.29
CA GLU A 59 15.12 3.70 9.06
C GLU A 59 14.70 4.86 8.15
N LYS A 60 15.56 5.28 7.20
CA LYS A 60 15.19 6.32 6.22
C LYS A 60 14.02 5.90 5.33
N ARG A 61 14.03 4.64 4.86
CA ARG A 61 12.94 4.05 4.07
C ARG A 61 11.62 4.02 4.83
N GLU A 62 11.66 3.76 6.13
CA GLU A 62 10.49 3.79 7.00
C GLU A 62 9.96 5.21 7.16
N HIS A 63 10.83 6.17 7.46
CA HIS A 63 10.45 7.57 7.56
C HIS A 63 9.86 8.12 6.25
N GLU A 64 10.43 7.78 5.09
CA GLU A 64 9.88 8.12 3.78
C GLU A 64 8.42 7.63 3.63
N ARG A 65 8.13 6.40 4.08
CA ARG A 65 6.76 5.85 4.05
C ARG A 65 5.83 6.58 5.01
N GLU A 66 6.28 6.85 6.23
CA GLU A 66 5.49 7.58 7.24
C GLU A 66 5.12 8.98 6.76
N VAL A 67 6.07 9.71 6.16
CA VAL A 67 5.82 11.06 5.62
C VAL A 67 4.80 11.03 4.50
N LEU A 68 4.91 10.06 3.58
CA LEU A 68 3.93 9.90 2.49
C LEU A 68 2.55 9.53 3.02
N GLN A 69 2.48 8.62 3.98
CA GLN A 69 1.22 8.22 4.63
C GLN A 69 0.57 9.42 5.32
N LYS A 70 1.35 10.20 6.10
CA LYS A 70 0.86 11.38 6.80
C LYS A 70 0.33 12.44 5.84
N ALA A 71 1.02 12.69 4.73
CA ALA A 71 0.56 13.63 3.70
C ALA A 71 -0.79 13.21 3.08
N LEU A 72 -0.98 11.89 2.85
CA LEU A 72 -2.25 11.36 2.37
C LEU A 72 -3.36 11.48 3.42
N GLU A 73 -3.06 11.17 4.68
CA GLU A 73 -4.01 11.30 5.80
C GLU A 73 -4.45 12.75 6.00
N GLU A 74 -3.53 13.71 5.97
CA GLU A 74 -3.85 15.14 6.11
C GLU A 74 -4.73 15.62 4.95
N ASN A 75 -4.45 15.21 3.71
CA ASN A 75 -5.27 15.56 2.56
C ASN A 75 -6.70 14.98 2.65
N ASN A 76 -6.82 13.73 3.09
CA ASN A 76 -8.11 13.09 3.32
C ASN A 76 -8.88 13.79 4.45
N ASN A 77 -8.21 14.13 5.55
CA ASN A 77 -8.82 14.85 6.67
C ASN A 77 -9.32 16.24 6.27
N PHE A 78 -8.56 16.98 5.46
CA PHE A 78 -9.00 18.27 4.94
C PHE A 78 -10.29 18.14 4.13
N SER A 79 -10.35 17.16 3.24
CA SER A 79 -11.51 16.90 2.39
C SER A 79 -12.74 16.54 3.23
N LYS A 80 -12.56 15.64 4.22
CA LYS A 80 -13.62 15.23 5.15
C LYS A 80 -14.16 16.41 5.97
N MET A 81 -13.29 17.23 6.55
CA MET A 81 -13.72 18.40 7.34
C MET A 81 -14.46 19.43 6.47
N ALA A 82 -14.03 19.63 5.22
CA ALA A 82 -14.70 20.53 4.30
C ALA A 82 -16.10 20.04 3.95
N GLU A 83 -16.25 18.72 3.71
CA GLU A 83 -17.54 18.07 3.44
C GLU A 83 -18.49 18.17 4.63
N GLU A 84 -18.03 17.79 5.83
CA GLU A 84 -18.84 17.87 7.06
C GLU A 84 -19.31 19.30 7.32
N LYS A 85 -18.43 20.30 7.14
CA LYS A 85 -18.77 21.71 7.32
C LYS A 85 -19.81 22.18 6.31
N LEU A 86 -19.75 21.71 5.07
CA LEU A 86 -20.74 22.02 4.06
C LEU A 86 -22.09 21.40 4.42
N ILE A 87 -22.13 20.12 4.78
CA ILE A 87 -23.35 19.41 5.18
C ILE A 87 -24.03 20.13 6.35
N LEU A 88 -23.28 20.44 7.40
CA LEU A 88 -23.80 21.16 8.57
C LEU A 88 -24.42 22.51 8.20
N LYS A 89 -23.75 23.27 7.32
CA LYS A 89 -24.29 24.56 6.86
C LYS A 89 -25.57 24.40 6.03
N MET A 90 -25.62 23.38 5.17
CA MET A 90 -26.79 23.12 4.34
C MET A 90 -28.00 22.73 5.21
N GLU A 91 -27.79 21.88 6.21
CA GLU A 91 -28.87 21.48 7.13
C GLU A 91 -29.33 22.65 7.99
N GLN A 92 -28.40 23.46 8.52
CA GLN A 92 -28.77 24.65 9.30
C GLN A 92 -29.56 25.67 8.46
N ILE A 93 -29.19 25.89 7.19
CA ILE A 93 -29.95 26.77 6.29
C ILE A 93 -31.36 26.21 6.05
N LYS A 94 -31.48 24.90 5.86
CA LYS A 94 -32.76 24.22 5.66
C LYS A 94 -33.65 24.34 6.89
N GLU A 95 -33.15 24.01 8.08
CA GLU A 95 -33.88 24.15 9.35
C GLU A 95 -34.33 25.59 9.60
N ASN A 96 -33.43 26.57 9.38
CA ASN A 96 -33.77 27.99 9.51
C ASN A 96 -34.89 28.42 8.55
N ARG A 97 -34.86 27.91 7.32
CA ARG A 97 -35.89 28.21 6.31
C ARG A 97 -37.23 27.58 6.70
N GLU A 98 -37.23 26.33 7.16
CA GLU A 98 -38.42 25.62 7.62
C GLU A 98 -39.02 26.31 8.85
N ALA A 99 -38.21 26.69 9.83
CA ALA A 99 -38.67 27.41 11.01
C ALA A 99 -39.30 28.78 10.66
N ASN A 100 -38.68 29.54 9.73
CA ASN A 100 -39.23 30.81 9.28
C ASN A 100 -40.58 30.63 8.56
N LEU A 101 -40.69 29.63 7.69
CA LEU A 101 -41.94 29.31 7.00
C LEU A 101 -43.02 28.86 7.99
N ALA A 102 -42.67 28.00 8.94
CA ALA A 102 -43.59 27.53 9.98
C ALA A 102 -44.13 28.71 10.81
N ALA A 103 -43.26 29.64 11.23
CA ALA A 103 -43.67 30.83 11.96
C ALA A 103 -44.59 31.76 11.14
N ILE A 104 -44.40 31.85 9.82
CA ILE A 104 -45.31 32.59 8.94
C ILE A 104 -46.68 31.89 8.87
N ILE A 105 -46.68 30.57 8.68
CA ILE A 105 -47.91 29.78 8.58
C ILE A 105 -48.71 29.87 9.88
N GLU A 106 -48.07 29.75 11.03
CA GLU A 106 -48.72 29.85 12.34
C GLU A 106 -49.40 31.22 12.53
N ARG A 107 -48.73 32.33 12.15
CA ARG A 107 -49.34 33.66 12.21
C ARG A 107 -50.56 33.80 11.29
N LEU A 108 -50.56 33.13 10.14
CA LEU A 108 -51.71 33.14 9.23
C LEU A 108 -52.86 32.31 9.78
N GLN A 109 -52.58 31.11 10.30
CA GLN A 109 -53.56 30.27 10.96
C GLN A 109 -54.19 30.97 12.18
N GLU A 110 -53.41 31.72 12.94
CA GLU A 110 -53.94 32.52 14.06
C GLU A 110 -54.95 33.57 13.59
N LYS A 111 -54.67 34.26 12.49
CA LYS A 111 -55.61 35.22 11.89
C LYS A 111 -56.89 34.54 11.42
N GLU A 112 -56.80 33.32 10.86
CA GLU A 112 -57.97 32.55 10.46
C GLU A 112 -58.81 32.09 11.66
N ARG A 113 -58.15 31.62 12.74
CA ARG A 113 -58.81 31.27 14.01
C ARG A 113 -59.57 32.46 14.58
N HIS A 114 -58.92 33.62 14.64
CA HIS A 114 -59.54 34.85 15.12
C HIS A 114 -60.74 35.27 14.25
N ALA A 115 -60.60 35.24 12.92
CA ALA A 115 -61.71 35.57 12.03
C ALA A 115 -62.91 34.62 12.20
N ALA A 116 -62.67 33.32 12.43
CA ALA A 116 -63.73 32.36 12.70
C ALA A 116 -64.41 32.61 14.06
N GLU A 117 -63.64 32.98 15.09
CA GLU A 117 -64.17 33.36 16.39
C GLU A 117 -65.06 34.61 16.29
N VAL A 118 -64.61 35.65 15.58
CA VAL A 118 -65.41 36.86 15.35
C VAL A 118 -66.75 36.54 14.67
N ARG A 119 -66.76 35.64 13.69
CA ARG A 119 -68.01 35.19 13.03
C ARG A 119 -68.95 34.48 14.02
N ARG A 120 -68.45 33.53 14.81
CA ARG A 120 -69.24 32.84 15.83
C ARG A 120 -69.79 33.79 16.90
N ASN A 121 -68.97 34.73 17.37
CA ASN A 121 -69.38 35.73 18.36
C ASN A 121 -70.51 36.61 17.80
N LYS A 122 -70.47 36.93 16.50
CA LYS A 122 -71.53 37.68 15.84
C LYS A 122 -72.84 36.90 15.77
N GLU A 123 -72.78 35.60 15.45
CA GLU A 123 -73.94 34.70 15.43
C GLU A 123 -74.59 34.61 16.81
N LEU A 124 -73.80 34.34 17.85
CA LEU A 124 -74.27 34.26 19.25
C LEU A 124 -74.91 35.56 19.72
N GLN A 125 -74.34 36.72 19.37
CA GLN A 125 -74.92 38.01 19.74
C GLN A 125 -76.29 38.21 19.09
N VAL A 126 -76.46 37.80 17.83
CA VAL A 126 -77.75 37.90 17.13
C VAL A 126 -78.80 37.00 17.79
N GLU A 127 -78.44 35.77 18.15
CA GLU A 127 -79.34 34.83 18.84
C GLU A 127 -79.78 35.34 20.22
N LEU A 128 -78.90 36.01 20.96
CA LEU A 128 -79.21 36.56 22.30
C LEU A 128 -80.02 37.86 22.27
N SER A 129 -80.05 38.56 21.13
CA SER A 129 -80.68 39.88 20.98
C SER A 129 -82.05 39.84 20.29
N GLY A 130 -82.47 38.68 19.77
CA GLY A 130 -83.77 38.44 19.13
C GLY A 130 -84.74 37.74 20.06
#